data_AF-A0AAU9X153-F1
#
_entry.id   AF-A0AAU9X153-F1
#
_cell.length_a   1.000
_cell.length_b   1.000
_cell.length_c   1.000
_cell.angle_alpha   90.00
_cell.angle_beta   90.00
_cell.angle_gamma   90.00
#
_symmetry.space_group_name_H-M   'P 1'
#
loop_
_entity.id
_entity.type
_entity.pdbx_description
1 polymer ?
#
loop_
_entity_poly.entity_id
_entity_poly.type
_entity_poly.pdbx_seq_one_letter_code
_entity_poly.pdbx_strand_id
1 'polypeptide(L)'
;MRIHALALVFQVQFTSVMRGPHIYKSMWTPTLGGKLNCHEDDRKEAKQHDEYAIWMYLGANTSSELVGHVPMEPSYLIYTFLRAYDDNEVSVKVTGSRRLENGLVVSGTFKVQTPSRAISIKFEREILHPKELCAHMDISIKTLRKIPMLS
;
A
#
# COMPACT_ATOMS: atom_id res chain seq x y z
N MET A 1 -29.08 27.62 3.39
CA MET A 1 -28.74 26.21 3.09
C MET A 1 -27.26 26.16 2.71
N ARG A 2 -26.38 25.75 3.63
CA ARG A 2 -24.95 25.59 3.30
C ARG A 2 -24.80 24.28 2.53
N ILE A 3 -24.41 24.37 1.27
CA ILE A 3 -24.00 23.20 0.50
C ILE A 3 -22.69 22.71 1.16
N HIS A 4 -22.75 21.59 1.86
CA HIS A 4 -21.54 20.89 2.25
C HIS A 4 -20.86 20.45 0.95
N ALA A 5 -19.76 21.11 0.59
CA ALA A 5 -18.94 20.64 -0.52
C ALA A 5 -18.56 19.18 -0.23
N LEU A 6 -18.90 18.27 -1.15
CA LEU A 6 -18.43 16.89 -1.07
C LEU A 6 -16.90 16.95 -0.96
N ALA A 7 -16.35 16.43 0.15
CA ALA A 7 -14.91 16.28 0.28
C ALA A 7 -14.44 15.33 -0.83
N LEU A 8 -13.34 15.67 -1.50
CA LEU A 8 -12.84 14.96 -2.67
C LEU A 8 -11.52 14.30 -2.29
N VAL A 9 -11.35 13.03 -2.65
CA VAL A 9 -10.06 12.33 -2.54
C VAL A 9 -9.55 11.93 -3.91
N PHE A 10 -8.24 12.06 -4.07
CA PHE A 10 -7.50 11.61 -5.23
C PHE A 10 -6.94 10.24 -4.95
N GLN A 11 -7.14 9.32 -5.89
CA GLN A 11 -6.78 7.92 -5.74
C GLN A 11 -5.84 7.49 -6.87
N VAL A 12 -4.70 6.92 -6.51
CA VAL A 12 -3.80 6.21 -7.44
C VAL A 12 -3.90 4.72 -7.14
N GLN A 13 -3.97 3.89 -8.19
CA GLN A 13 -3.90 2.44 -8.07
C GLN A 13 -2.70 1.89 -8.82
N PHE A 14 -1.99 0.96 -8.18
CA PHE A 14 -0.95 0.19 -8.82
C PHE A 14 -0.97 -1.27 -8.34
N THR A 15 -0.50 -2.20 -9.16
CA THR A 15 -0.28 -3.60 -8.74
C THR A 15 1.11 -3.75 -8.15
N SER A 16 1.26 -4.65 -7.19
CA SER A 16 2.57 -5.15 -6.75
C SER A 16 2.35 -6.47 -5.99
N VAL A 17 3.39 -6.95 -5.35
CA VAL A 17 3.34 -8.09 -4.44
C VAL A 17 3.43 -7.64 -2.98
N MET A 18 3.02 -8.53 -2.09
CA MET A 18 3.13 -8.42 -0.63
C MET A 18 4.20 -9.42 -0.17
N ARG A 19 5.07 -9.03 0.77
CA ARG A 19 6.22 -9.82 1.25
C ARG A 19 6.24 -9.96 2.78
N GLY A 20 7.17 -10.75 3.31
CA GLY A 20 7.53 -10.73 4.73
C GLY A 20 7.24 -12.03 5.50
N PRO A 21 7.77 -12.16 6.73
CA PRO A 21 7.73 -13.40 7.53
C PRO A 21 6.34 -13.97 7.77
N HIS A 22 5.35 -13.10 7.96
CA HIS A 22 3.96 -13.51 8.19
C HIS A 22 3.33 -14.18 6.94
N ILE A 23 3.80 -13.80 5.75
CA ILE A 23 3.45 -14.47 4.49
C ILE A 23 4.19 -15.80 4.36
N TYR A 24 5.46 -15.88 4.79
CA TYR A 24 6.28 -17.10 4.70
C TYR A 24 5.84 -18.19 5.68
N LYS A 25 5.53 -17.84 6.94
CA LYS A 25 5.31 -18.79 8.05
C LYS A 25 3.90 -19.40 8.11
N SER A 26 3.14 -19.35 7.01
CA SER A 26 1.76 -19.89 6.92
C SER A 26 0.73 -19.36 7.93
N MET A 27 1.05 -18.28 8.67
CA MET A 27 0.16 -17.72 9.70
C MET A 27 -1.10 -17.09 9.09
N TRP A 28 -0.98 -16.49 7.91
CA TRP A 28 -2.10 -15.89 7.21
C TRP A 28 -2.48 -16.68 5.95
N THR A 29 -3.78 -16.84 5.66
CA THR A 29 -4.26 -17.37 4.37
C THR A 29 -4.88 -16.24 3.56
N PRO A 30 -4.34 -15.91 2.37
CA PRO A 30 -4.85 -14.81 1.57
C PRO A 30 -6.22 -15.15 0.97
N THR A 31 -7.21 -14.32 1.28
CA THR A 31 -8.54 -14.39 0.67
C THR A 31 -8.60 -13.44 -0.53
N LEU A 32 -8.97 -13.97 -1.70
CA LEU A 32 -9.12 -13.15 -2.92
C LEU A 32 -10.12 -12.01 -2.67
N GLY A 33 -9.72 -10.78 -2.98
CA GLY A 33 -10.52 -9.59 -2.75
C GLY A 33 -10.48 -9.05 -1.31
N GLY A 34 -9.81 -9.74 -0.38
CA GLY A 34 -9.56 -9.25 0.98
C GLY A 34 -8.86 -7.89 0.97
N LYS A 35 -9.25 -7.01 1.90
CA LYS A 35 -8.67 -5.67 2.05
C LYS A 35 -7.70 -5.65 3.24
N LEU A 36 -6.53 -5.10 2.99
CA LEU A 36 -5.51 -4.82 3.99
C LEU A 36 -5.26 -3.31 4.06
N ASN A 37 -4.89 -2.80 5.22
CA ASN A 37 -4.45 -1.42 5.38
C ASN A 37 -2.96 -1.36 5.68
N CYS A 38 -2.31 -0.27 5.26
CA CYS A 38 -0.88 -0.08 5.41
C CYS A 38 -0.57 1.03 6.41
N HIS A 39 0.37 0.78 7.32
CA HIS A 39 0.87 1.78 8.28
C HIS A 39 2.38 1.67 8.45
N GLU A 40 3.00 2.75 8.93
CA GLU A 40 4.42 2.76 9.30
C GLU A 40 4.74 1.65 10.32
N ASP A 41 5.86 0.95 10.09
CA ASP A 41 6.46 0.05 11.07
C ASP A 41 7.56 0.79 11.84
N ASP A 42 7.22 1.25 13.05
CA ASP A 42 8.13 1.97 13.96
C ASP A 42 8.99 1.05 14.85
N ARG A 43 8.88 -0.27 14.71
CA ARG A 43 9.68 -1.19 15.53
C ARG A 43 11.14 -1.11 15.12
N LYS A 44 12.02 -1.06 16.12
CA LYS A 44 13.47 -0.99 15.92
C LYS A 44 14.00 -2.13 15.05
N GLU A 45 13.47 -3.34 15.23
CA GLU A 45 13.87 -4.53 14.49
C GLU A 45 13.59 -4.39 12.99
N ALA A 46 12.51 -3.75 12.61
CA ALA A 46 12.20 -3.53 11.21
C ALA A 46 13.03 -2.42 10.61
N LYS A 47 13.21 -1.32 11.33
CA LYS A 47 14.07 -0.20 10.93
C LYS A 47 15.54 -0.59 10.74
N GLN A 48 16.00 -1.69 11.37
CA GLN A 48 17.33 -2.26 11.11
C GLN A 48 17.49 -2.85 9.70
N HIS A 49 16.39 -3.25 9.05
CA HIS A 49 16.39 -3.85 7.72
C HIS A 49 15.89 -2.88 6.64
N ASP A 50 14.87 -2.10 6.95
CA ASP A 50 14.30 -1.07 6.09
C ASP A 50 13.83 0.11 6.96
N GLU A 51 14.53 1.25 6.87
CA GLU A 51 14.16 2.49 7.58
C GLU A 51 12.73 2.97 7.23
N TYR A 52 12.24 2.58 6.05
CA TYR A 52 10.94 2.96 5.52
C TYR A 52 9.90 1.84 5.60
N ALA A 53 10.14 0.83 6.45
CA ALA A 53 9.26 -0.34 6.57
C ALA A 53 7.79 0.05 6.80
N ILE A 54 6.90 -0.61 6.04
CA ILE A 54 5.44 -0.44 6.10
C ILE A 54 4.77 -1.79 6.34
N TRP A 55 3.94 -1.91 7.37
CA TRP A 55 3.13 -3.10 7.63
C TRP A 55 1.85 -3.13 6.83
N MET A 56 1.33 -4.33 6.70
CA MET A 56 -0.01 -4.61 6.20
C MET A 56 -0.80 -5.39 7.23
N TYR A 57 -2.01 -4.95 7.52
CA TYR A 57 -2.89 -5.57 8.51
C TYR A 57 -4.27 -5.90 7.97
N LEU A 58 -4.92 -6.90 8.56
CA LEU A 58 -6.29 -7.29 8.26
C LEU A 58 -7.33 -6.34 8.90
N GLY A 59 -8.11 -5.63 8.10
CA GLY A 59 -9.21 -4.81 8.60
C GLY A 59 -8.83 -3.37 8.96
N ALA A 60 -9.80 -2.60 9.45
CA ALA A 60 -9.75 -1.13 9.53
C ALA A 60 -8.89 -0.54 10.66
N ASN A 61 -8.61 -1.29 11.72
CA ASN A 61 -8.01 -0.77 12.95
C ASN A 61 -6.68 -1.47 13.23
N THR A 62 -5.70 -0.76 13.79
CA THR A 62 -4.34 -1.23 14.11
C THR A 62 -4.27 -2.34 15.19
N SER A 63 -5.39 -2.70 15.83
CA SER A 63 -5.51 -3.89 16.68
C SER A 63 -5.58 -5.20 15.88
N SER A 64 -5.27 -5.14 14.59
CA SER A 64 -5.42 -6.20 13.61
C SER A 64 -4.17 -7.06 13.49
N GLU A 65 -4.37 -8.25 12.96
CA GLU A 65 -3.29 -9.19 12.69
C GLU A 65 -2.38 -8.66 11.57
N LEU A 66 -1.09 -8.56 11.89
CA LEU A 66 -0.03 -8.29 10.92
C LEU A 66 0.09 -9.46 9.94
N VAL A 67 -0.07 -9.18 8.64
CA VAL A 67 -0.02 -10.21 7.60
C VAL A 67 1.21 -10.14 6.70
N GLY A 68 1.94 -9.02 6.72
CA GLY A 68 3.18 -8.86 5.97
C GLY A 68 3.65 -7.42 5.87
N HIS A 69 4.55 -7.19 4.93
CA HIS A 69 5.14 -5.89 4.61
C HIS A 69 4.95 -5.54 3.14
N VAL A 70 4.85 -4.23 2.89
CA VAL A 70 5.09 -3.68 1.55
C VAL A 70 6.51 -4.06 1.12
N PRO A 71 6.76 -4.36 -0.17
CA PRO A 71 8.11 -4.58 -0.66
C PRO A 71 8.99 -3.36 -0.37
N MET A 72 10.28 -3.59 -0.12
CA MET A 72 11.23 -2.55 0.27
C MET A 72 11.42 -1.50 -0.83
N GLU A 73 11.25 -1.89 -2.08
CA GLU A 73 11.50 -1.06 -3.24
C GLU A 73 10.53 0.15 -3.35
N PRO A 74 9.20 -0.02 -3.18
CA PRO A 74 8.28 1.11 -3.05
C PRO A 74 8.12 1.63 -1.60
N SER A 75 8.78 1.05 -0.59
CA SER A 75 8.52 1.37 0.82
C SER A 75 8.81 2.84 1.13
N TYR A 76 9.94 3.39 0.66
CA TYR A 76 10.28 4.81 0.80
C TYR A 76 9.20 5.76 0.27
N LEU A 77 8.65 5.47 -0.91
CA LEU A 77 7.64 6.32 -1.53
C LEU A 77 6.32 6.25 -0.76
N ILE A 78 5.90 5.04 -0.33
CA ILE A 78 4.69 4.86 0.48
C ILE A 78 4.86 5.51 1.86
N TYR A 79 6.01 5.35 2.48
CA TYR A 79 6.38 5.98 3.75
C TYR A 79 6.24 7.50 3.68
N THR A 80 6.91 8.12 2.69
CA THR A 80 6.87 9.56 2.50
C THR A 80 5.46 10.04 2.17
N PHE A 81 4.69 9.25 1.42
CA PHE A 81 3.29 9.54 1.14
C PHE A 81 2.45 9.56 2.42
N LEU A 82 2.51 8.51 3.25
CA LEU A 82 1.73 8.42 4.49
C LEU A 82 2.03 9.59 5.44
N ARG A 83 3.28 10.04 5.50
CA ARG A 83 3.69 11.16 6.36
C ARG A 83 3.39 12.56 5.81
N ALA A 84 2.98 12.67 4.56
CA ALA A 84 2.78 13.98 3.94
C ALA A 84 1.49 14.68 4.41
N TYR A 85 0.45 13.91 4.73
CA TYR A 85 -0.84 14.40 5.27
C TYR A 85 -1.47 13.32 6.15
N ASP A 86 -2.06 13.72 7.29
CA ASP A 86 -2.68 12.78 8.23
C ASP A 86 -3.85 11.98 7.62
N ASP A 87 -4.56 12.57 6.66
CA ASP A 87 -5.68 11.94 5.94
C ASP A 87 -5.22 11.03 4.77
N ASN A 88 -3.91 10.81 4.62
CA ASN A 88 -3.39 9.91 3.58
C ASN A 88 -3.57 8.45 4.00
N GLU A 89 -4.13 7.66 3.08
CA GLU A 89 -4.37 6.25 3.32
C GLU A 89 -3.75 5.39 2.22
N VAL A 90 -3.22 4.25 2.63
CA VAL A 90 -2.79 3.19 1.71
C VAL A 90 -3.45 1.89 2.11
N SER A 91 -4.09 1.24 1.14
CA SER A 91 -4.72 -0.07 1.33
C SER A 91 -4.41 -0.99 0.16
N VAL A 92 -4.52 -2.29 0.39
CA VAL A 92 -4.23 -3.33 -0.61
C VAL A 92 -5.44 -4.24 -0.75
N LYS A 93 -5.88 -4.47 -1.99
CA LYS A 93 -6.81 -5.53 -2.31
C LYS A 93 -6.04 -6.75 -2.79
N VAL A 94 -6.19 -7.89 -2.11
CA VAL A 94 -5.57 -9.16 -2.50
C VAL A 94 -6.13 -9.61 -3.86
N THR A 95 -5.25 -9.93 -4.82
CA THR A 95 -5.65 -10.34 -6.18
C THR A 95 -5.19 -11.72 -6.59
N GLY A 96 -4.46 -12.44 -5.75
CA GLY A 96 -3.97 -13.77 -6.04
C GLY A 96 -3.73 -14.59 -4.79
N SER A 97 -3.51 -15.89 -4.99
CA SER A 97 -3.05 -16.80 -3.94
C SER A 97 -1.55 -16.61 -3.68
N ARG A 98 -1.09 -17.23 -2.60
CA ARG A 98 0.34 -17.33 -2.28
C ARG A 98 1.08 -18.07 -3.40
N ARG A 99 2.19 -17.52 -3.88
CA ARG A 99 3.06 -18.12 -4.90
C ARG A 99 4.54 -17.96 -4.54
N LEU A 100 5.38 -18.80 -5.12
CA LEU A 100 6.83 -18.76 -4.91
C LEU A 100 7.50 -17.90 -5.99
N GLU A 101 8.28 -16.93 -5.54
CA GLU A 101 9.23 -16.13 -6.34
C GLU A 101 10.59 -16.12 -5.60
N ASN A 102 11.24 -14.96 -5.45
CA ASN A 102 12.30 -14.74 -4.44
C ASN A 102 11.67 -14.71 -3.04
N GLY A 103 11.23 -15.89 -2.57
CA GLY A 103 10.37 -16.08 -1.40
C GLY A 103 8.88 -16.20 -1.74
N LEU A 104 8.06 -16.65 -0.79
CA LEU A 104 6.59 -16.59 -0.91
C LEU A 104 6.06 -15.15 -0.95
N VAL A 105 5.23 -14.88 -1.94
CA VAL A 105 4.57 -13.59 -2.12
C VAL A 105 3.08 -13.77 -2.33
N VAL A 106 2.33 -12.67 -2.19
CA VAL A 106 0.90 -12.61 -2.54
C VAL A 106 0.68 -11.37 -3.40
N SER A 107 0.02 -11.52 -4.56
CA SER A 107 -0.28 -10.37 -5.43
C SER A 107 -1.39 -9.48 -4.86
N GLY A 108 -1.24 -8.17 -5.02
CA GLY A 108 -2.23 -7.20 -4.59
C GLY A 108 -2.33 -5.98 -5.51
N THR A 109 -3.50 -5.33 -5.49
CA THR A 109 -3.68 -3.98 -6.03
C THR A 109 -3.66 -2.99 -4.88
N PHE A 110 -2.61 -2.18 -4.83
CA PHE A 110 -2.46 -1.07 -3.90
C PHE A 110 -3.34 0.09 -4.35
N LYS A 111 -3.93 0.75 -3.36
CA LYS A 111 -4.75 1.93 -3.50
C LYS A 111 -4.21 2.99 -2.53
N VAL A 112 -3.85 4.13 -3.09
CA VAL A 112 -3.25 5.26 -2.40
C VAL A 112 -4.22 6.42 -2.50
N GLN A 113 -4.67 6.96 -1.36
CA GLN A 113 -5.72 7.98 -1.28
C GLN A 113 -5.23 9.19 -0.51
N THR A 114 -5.44 10.38 -1.08
CA THR A 114 -5.05 11.66 -0.47
C THR A 114 -6.07 12.75 -0.79
N PRO A 115 -6.31 13.72 0.11
CA PRO A 115 -7.06 14.92 -0.25
C PRO A 115 -6.28 15.86 -1.18
N SER A 116 -4.95 15.70 -1.32
CA SER A 116 -4.09 16.59 -2.09
C SER A 116 -3.84 16.11 -3.53
N ARG A 117 -4.35 16.87 -4.51
CA ARG A 117 -4.10 16.60 -5.94
C ARG A 117 -2.61 16.62 -6.29
N ALA A 118 -1.85 17.55 -5.71
CA ALA A 118 -0.44 17.70 -6.00
C ALA A 118 0.34 16.46 -5.56
N ILE A 119 0.01 15.91 -4.39
CA ILE A 119 0.61 14.67 -3.89
C ILE A 119 0.21 13.48 -4.75
N SER A 120 -1.06 13.34 -5.14
CA SER A 120 -1.47 12.20 -5.97
C SER A 120 -0.72 12.19 -7.31
N ILE A 121 -0.52 13.35 -7.94
CA ILE A 121 0.24 13.47 -9.19
C ILE A 121 1.71 13.14 -8.96
N LYS A 122 2.31 13.62 -7.85
CA LYS A 122 3.70 13.30 -7.52
C LYS A 122 3.88 11.80 -7.29
N PHE A 123 3.00 11.18 -6.49
CA PHE A 123 3.04 9.74 -6.23
C PHE A 123 2.92 8.92 -7.52
N GLU A 124 1.97 9.26 -8.39
CA GLU A 124 1.77 8.57 -9.68
C GLU A 124 3.02 8.62 -10.57
N ARG A 125 3.73 9.75 -10.60
CA ARG A 125 4.99 9.88 -11.36
C ARG A 125 6.10 9.02 -10.75
N GLU A 126 6.25 9.06 -9.44
CA GLU A 126 7.36 8.42 -8.75
C GLU A 126 7.23 6.90 -8.63
N ILE A 127 6.00 6.35 -8.56
CA ILE A 127 5.79 4.90 -8.40
C ILE A 127 6.22 4.09 -9.63
N LEU A 128 6.47 4.75 -10.77
CA LEU A 128 7.05 4.11 -11.95
C LEU A 128 8.56 3.89 -11.82
N HIS A 129 9.29 4.72 -11.05
CA HIS A 129 10.74 4.58 -10.91
C HIS A 129 11.15 3.24 -10.26
N PRO A 130 10.49 2.75 -9.19
CA PRO A 130 10.77 1.41 -8.66
C PRO A 130 10.57 0.28 -9.68
N LYS A 131 9.65 0.43 -10.63
CA LYS A 131 9.44 -0.56 -11.70
C LYS A 131 10.67 -0.66 -12.60
N GLU A 132 11.23 0.49 -12.96
CA GLU A 132 12.40 0.57 -13.84
C GLU A 132 13.65 0.01 -13.15
N LEU A 133 13.79 0.25 -11.85
CA LEU A 133 14.92 -0.22 -11.05
C LEU A 133 14.81 -1.70 -10.65
N CYS A 134 13.60 -2.28 -10.63
CA CYS A 134 13.36 -3.63 -10.15
C CYS A 134 12.46 -4.40 -11.12
N ALA A 135 13.05 -4.83 -12.24
CA ALA A 135 12.39 -5.56 -13.32
C ALA A 135 11.66 -6.85 -12.89
N HIS A 136 11.98 -7.39 -11.71
CA HIS A 136 11.32 -8.55 -11.13
C HIS A 136 10.00 -8.20 -10.40
N MET A 137 9.69 -6.92 -10.20
CA MET A 137 8.42 -6.47 -9.63
C MET A 137 7.38 -6.17 -10.70
N ASP A 138 6.22 -6.82 -10.59
CA ASP A 138 5.06 -6.56 -11.44
C ASP A 138 4.29 -5.31 -11.00
N ILE A 139 4.92 -4.14 -11.20
CA ILE A 139 4.29 -2.84 -10.97
C ILE A 139 3.59 -2.37 -12.25
N SER A 140 2.27 -2.20 -12.17
CA SER A 140 1.47 -1.59 -13.23
C SER A 140 0.56 -0.53 -12.62
N ILE A 141 0.62 0.71 -13.12
CA ILE A 141 -0.34 1.74 -12.74
C ILE A 141 -1.65 1.43 -13.45
N LYS A 142 -2.74 1.36 -12.68
CA LYS A 142 -4.07 1.09 -13.22
C LYS A 142 -4.83 2.37 -13.53
N THR A 143 -4.83 3.38 -12.66
CA THR A 143 -5.55 4.65 -12.90
C THR A 143 -5.27 5.71 -11.82
N LEU A 144 -5.23 7.00 -12.20
CA LEU A 144 -5.55 8.14 -11.32
C LEU A 144 -7.06 8.46 -11.40
N ARG A 145 -7.74 8.52 -10.26
CA ARG A 145 -9.18 8.88 -10.21
C ARG A 145 -9.45 9.92 -9.13
N LYS A 146 -10.33 10.86 -9.43
CA LYS A 146 -10.93 11.76 -8.44
C LYS A 146 -12.25 11.14 -7.98
N ILE A 147 -12.41 10.91 -6.69
CA ILE A 147 -13.59 10.24 -6.12
C ILE A 147 -14.18 11.07 -4.97
N PRO A 148 -15.52 11.06 -4.79
CA PRO A 148 -16.14 11.64 -3.60
C PRO A 148 -15.69 10.88 -2.34
N MET A 149 -15.37 11.60 -1.27
CA MET A 149 -15.33 11.01 0.07
C MET A 149 -16.76 10.69 0.49
N LEU A 150 -17.04 9.42 0.74
CA LEU A 150 -18.30 9.03 1.36
C LEU A 150 -18.14 9.24 2.86
N SER A 151 -18.95 10.14 3.42
CA SER A 151 -19.10 10.40 4.86
C SER A 151 -19.74 9.23 5.58
#